data_AF-A0A7X9KLL5-F1
#
_entry.id   AF-A0A7X9KLL5-F1
#
_cell.length_a   1.000
_cell.length_b   1.000
_cell.length_c   1.000
_cell.angle_alpha   90.00
_cell.angle_beta   90.00
_cell.angle_gamma   90.00
#
_symmetry.space_group_name_H-M   'P 1'
#
loop_
_entity.id
_entity.type
_entity.pdbx_description
1 polymer ?
#
loop_
_entity_poly.entity_id
_entity_poly.type
_entity_poly.pdbx_seq_one_letter_code
_entity_poly.pdbx_strand_id
1 'polypeptide(L)' 'LANATGKPVEESRHTEATTVGAAYLAGLAVGVWSSFDDIAGAWKPRLAVEPNGQLDRSQWASAVERSRRWIPDLSALDF' A
#
# COMPACT_ATOMS: atom_id res chain seq x y z
N LEU A 1 2.51 7.44 -6.40
CA LEU A 1 2.51 7.27 -4.92
C LEU A 1 3.66 8.03 -4.26
N ALA A 2 4.92 7.81 -4.66
CA ALA A 2 6.08 8.49 -4.07
C ALA A 2 5.95 10.03 -4.00
N ASN A 3 5.52 10.68 -5.09
CA ASN A 3 5.26 12.13 -5.10
C ASN A 3 4.12 12.54 -4.16
N ALA A 4 3.12 11.68 -3.97
CA ALA A 4 2.03 11.97 -3.05
C ALA A 4 2.51 11.86 -1.61
N THR A 5 3.19 10.78 -1.24
CA THR A 5 3.64 10.54 0.14
C THR A 5 4.89 11.33 0.53
N GLY A 6 5.64 11.85 -0.44
CA GLY A 6 6.94 12.49 -0.23
C GLY A 6 8.01 11.50 0.26
N LYS A 7 7.83 10.20 0.00
CA LYS A 7 8.71 9.12 0.47
C LYS A 7 9.08 8.19 -0.68
N PRO A 8 10.28 7.57 -0.65
CA PRO A 8 10.60 6.46 -1.54
C PRO A 8 9.55 5.37 -1.42
N VAL A 9 9.15 4.79 -2.55
CA VAL A 9 8.21 3.67 -2.59
C VAL A 9 8.89 2.49 -3.24
N GLU A 10 9.04 1.42 -2.49
CA GLU A 10 9.54 0.14 -2.99
C GLU A 10 8.41 -0.67 -3.62
N GLU A 11 8.61 -1.12 -4.84
CA GLU A 11 7.64 -1.97 -5.53
C GLU A 11 8.01 -3.45 -5.33
N SER A 12 7.04 -4.25 -4.88
CA SER A 12 7.21 -5.70 -4.75
C SER A 12 7.49 -6.36 -6.10
N ARG A 13 8.30 -7.43 -6.09
CA ARG A 13 8.47 -8.33 -7.26
C ARG A 13 7.29 -9.25 -7.47
N HIS A 14 6.51 -9.51 -6.42
CA HIS A 14 5.35 -10.40 -6.43
C HIS A 14 4.08 -9.58 -6.20
N THR A 15 3.10 -9.75 -7.07
CA THR A 15 1.80 -9.08 -6.97
C THR A 15 0.87 -9.79 -5.99
N GLU A 16 1.07 -11.10 -5.77
CA GLU A 16 0.24 -11.97 -4.93
C GLU A 16 0.72 -11.97 -3.47
N ALA A 17 0.90 -10.78 -2.88
CA ALA A 17 1.46 -10.61 -1.54
C ALA A 17 0.70 -11.42 -0.45
N THR A 18 -0.62 -11.57 -0.60
CA THR A 18 -1.44 -12.39 0.31
C THR A 18 -1.05 -13.87 0.28
N THR A 19 -0.90 -14.44 -0.93
CA THR A 19 -0.49 -15.84 -1.11
C THR A 19 0.93 -16.06 -0.60
N VAL A 20 1.83 -15.15 -0.93
CA VAL A 20 3.23 -15.19 -0.46
C VAL A 20 3.29 -15.11 1.07
N GLY A 21 2.49 -14.24 1.69
CA GLY A 21 2.39 -14.14 3.15
C GLY A 21 1.91 -15.45 3.80
N ALA A 22 0.88 -16.09 3.25
CA ALA A 22 0.43 -17.41 3.72
C ALA A 22 1.52 -18.48 3.59
N ALA A 23 2.27 -18.47 2.47
CA ALA A 23 3.38 -19.39 2.24
C ALA A 23 4.53 -19.16 3.24
N TYR A 24 4.86 -17.91 3.57
CA TYR A 24 5.86 -17.60 4.60
C TYR A 24 5.45 -18.11 5.98
N LEU A 25 4.18 -17.91 6.37
CA LEU A 25 3.67 -18.39 7.66
C LEU A 25 3.68 -19.92 7.74
N ALA A 26 3.23 -20.60 6.68
CA ALA A 26 3.30 -22.06 6.62
C ALA A 26 4.76 -22.55 6.65
N GLY A 27 5.65 -21.89 5.92
CA GLY A 27 7.08 -22.19 5.87
C GLY A 27 7.76 -22.02 7.23
N LEU A 28 7.42 -20.99 8.00
CA LEU A 28 7.88 -20.84 9.39
C LEU A 28 7.42 -21.99 10.27
N ALA A 29 6.13 -22.35 10.20
CA ALA A 29 5.54 -23.39 11.03
C ALA A 29 6.20 -24.76 10.82
N VAL A 30 6.68 -25.05 9.60
CA VAL A 30 7.32 -26.33 9.24
C VAL A 30 8.85 -26.24 9.16
N GLY A 31 9.45 -25.11 9.53
CA GLY A 31 10.90 -24.92 9.63
C GLY A 31 11.64 -24.67 8.30
N VAL A 32 10.94 -24.28 7.23
CA VAL A 32 11.58 -23.80 5.99
C VAL A 32 12.30 -22.46 6.23
N TRP A 33 11.74 -21.62 7.08
CA TRP A 33 12.34 -20.39 7.57
C TRP A 33 12.55 -20.51 9.08
N SER A 34 13.66 -19.99 9.61
CA SER A 34 13.98 -20.11 11.04
C SER A 34 13.34 -19.00 11.87
N SER A 35 13.09 -17.84 11.25
CA SER A 35 12.55 -16.66 11.93
C SER A 35 11.86 -15.70 10.97
N PHE A 36 11.10 -14.74 11.50
CA PHE A 36 10.58 -13.61 10.71
C PHE A 36 11.70 -12.72 10.18
N ASP A 37 12.83 -12.62 10.88
CA ASP A 37 13.99 -11.85 10.42
C ASP A 37 14.61 -12.47 9.16
N ASP A 38 14.63 -13.81 9.07
CA ASP A 38 15.10 -14.52 7.87
C ASP A 38 14.22 -14.16 6.65
N ILE A 39 12.89 -14.09 6.85
CA ILE A 39 11.93 -13.70 5.81
C ILE A 39 12.12 -12.22 5.43
N ALA A 40 12.26 -11.34 6.43
CA ALA A 40 12.50 -9.92 6.19
C ALA A 40 13.81 -9.69 5.41
N GLY A 41 14.87 -10.44 5.74
CA GLY A 41 16.15 -10.41 5.03
C GLY A 41 16.09 -10.91 3.59
N ALA A 42 15.06 -11.70 3.24
CA ALA A 42 14.82 -12.14 1.87
C ALA A 42 14.15 -11.06 0.99
N TRP A 43 13.67 -9.96 1.58
CA TRP A 43 13.02 -8.89 0.84
C TRP A 43 13.95 -8.28 -0.22
N LYS A 44 13.48 -8.25 -1.46
CA LYS A 44 14.17 -7.58 -2.57
C LYS A 44 13.14 -6.89 -3.44
N PRO A 45 13.06 -5.55 -3.41
CA PRO A 45 12.13 -4.85 -4.28
C PRO A 45 12.50 -5.04 -5.76
N ARG A 46 11.51 -4.88 -6.64
CA ARG A 46 11.68 -4.86 -8.08
C ARG A 46 12.40 -3.58 -8.50
N LEU A 47 11.95 -2.46 -7.92
CA LEU A 47 12.54 -1.13 -8.04
C LEU A 47 12.12 -0.28 -6.84
N ALA A 48 12.86 0.79 -6.61
CA ALA A 48 12.47 1.88 -5.71
C ALA A 48 12.15 3.13 -6.53
N VAL A 49 10.99 3.74 -6.29
CA VAL A 49 10.58 5.00 -6.91
C VAL A 49 10.84 6.14 -5.94
N GLU A 50 11.76 7.03 -6.31
CA GLU A 50 11.99 8.28 -5.58
C GLU A 50 10.93 9.34 -5.89
N PRO A 51 10.57 10.20 -4.92
CA PRO A 51 9.78 11.39 -5.22
C PRO A 51 10.52 12.32 -6.17
N ASN A 52 9.88 12.71 -7.26
CA ASN A 52 10.45 13.55 -8.32
C ASN A 52 9.53 14.67 -8.81
N GLY A 53 8.36 14.86 -8.18
CA GLY A 53 7.39 15.85 -8.62
C GLY A 53 6.48 16.35 -7.50
N GLN A 54 5.89 17.51 -7.73
CA GLN A 54 4.87 18.09 -6.86
C GLN A 54 3.48 17.76 -7.40
N LEU A 55 2.54 17.53 -6.49
CA LEU A 55 1.13 17.26 -6.83
C LEU A 55 0.26 18.41 -6.33
N ASP A 56 -0.71 18.83 -7.13
CA ASP A 56 -1.75 19.77 -6.69
C ASP A 56 -2.81 19.02 -5.86
N ARG A 57 -2.55 18.97 -4.55
CA ARG A 57 -3.50 18.40 -3.58
C ARG A 57 -4.75 19.25 -3.40
N SER A 58 -4.71 20.54 -3.75
CA SER A 58 -5.84 21.46 -3.58
C SER A 58 -6.94 21.16 -4.58
N GLN A 59 -6.58 20.89 -5.83
CA GLN A 59 -7.51 20.48 -6.87
C GLN A 59 -8.16 19.12 -6.53
N TRP A 60 -7.36 18.14 -6.08
CA TRP A 60 -7.90 16.85 -5.62
C TRP A 60 -8.89 17.01 -4.47
N ALA A 61 -8.57 17.82 -3.46
CA ALA A 61 -9.47 18.08 -2.34
C ALA A 61 -10.79 18.74 -2.79
N SER A 62 -10.72 19.68 -3.74
CA SER A 62 -11.91 20.29 -4.34
C SER A 62 -12.78 19.27 -5.07
N ALA A 63 -12.17 18.35 -5.83
CA ALA A 63 -12.89 17.28 -6.53
C ALA A 63 -13.55 16.29 -5.56
N VAL A 64 -12.85 15.91 -4.49
CA VAL A 64 -13.40 15.05 -3.42
C VAL A 64 -14.58 15.73 -2.73
N GLU A 65 -14.50 17.04 -2.45
CA GLU A 65 -15.63 17.75 -1.85
C GLU A 65 -16.87 17.74 -2.76
N ARG A 66 -16.68 17.91 -4.07
CA ARG A 66 -17.77 17.89 -5.06
C ARG A 66 -18.38 16.50 -5.27
N SER A 67 -17.65 15.42 -4.99
CA SER A 67 -18.17 14.05 -5.11
C SER A 67 -18.91 13.56 -3.88
N ARG A 68 -18.84 14.31 -2.77
CA ARG A 68 -19.63 14.04 -1.56
C ARG A 68 -21.11 14.36 -1.78
N ARG A 69 -21.97 13.81 -0.91
CA ARG A 69 -23.43 14.05 -0.89
C ARG A 69 -24.13 13.72 -2.21
N TRP A 70 -23.63 12.74 -2.95
CA TRP A 70 -24.25 12.28 -4.20
C TRP A 70 -25.69 11.78 -4.00
N ILE A 71 -25.93 11.07 -2.89
CA ILE A 71 -27.28 10.67 -2.46
C ILE A 71 -27.55 11.37 -1.12
N PRO A 72 -28.29 12.50 -1.11
CA PRO A 72 -28.47 13.32 0.09
C PRO A 72 -29.00 12.54 1.29
N ASP A 73 -30.03 11.71 1.08
CA ASP A 73 -30.72 10.98 2.14
C ASP A 73 -29.83 9.93 2.83
N LEU A 74 -28.90 9.32 2.08
CA LEU A 74 -27.94 8.34 2.62
C LEU A 74 -26.67 9.00 3.17
N SER A 75 -26.35 10.21 2.71
CA SER A 75 -25.13 10.92 3.09
C SER A 75 -25.30 11.75 4.38
N ALA A 76 -26.51 11.84 4.91
CA ALA A 76 -26.82 12.50 6.18
C ALA A 76 -26.84 11.55 7.38
N LEU A 77 -26.60 10.25 7.16
CA LEU A 77 -26.52 9.25 8.21
C LEU A 77 -25.12 9.25 8.81
N ASP A 78 -25.02 9.62 10.09
CA ASP A 78 -23.81 9.39 10.90
C ASP A 78 -23.91 7.99 11.55
N PHE A 79 -22.86 7.17 11.39
CA PHE A 79 -22.71 5.84 12.00
C PHE A 79 -21.64 5.86 13.09
#